data_AF-A0A7C1QFG3-F1
#
_entry.id   AF-A0A7C1QFG3-F1
#
_cell.length_a   1.000
_cell.length_b   1.000
_cell.length_c   1.000
_cell.angle_alpha   90.00
_cell.angle_beta   90.00
_cell.angle_gamma   90.00
#
_symmetry.space_group_name_H-M   'P 1'
#
loop_
_entity.id
_entity.type
_entity.pdbx_description
1 polymer ?
#
loop_
_entity_poly.entity_id
_entity_poly.type
_entity_poly.pdbx_seq_one_letter_code
_entity_poly.pdbx_strand_id
1 'polypeptide(L)'
;MKNDYEIKKQERERIRNEQRKRALVRKKIKSLLRFSIWVVILVLIGYGGSLFMRSTAPQGEDFSTAYTPQEAVHIASGSSHSPYNSNPSSSGWHYAQPANGGFYNESISDETVIHNLEHGDIWIAYHPRISDTSKSVLKKFSGRYVIVSPRSENEGDISLVAWGRVDTFNIENGAVDEQRIEDFIRRYDNRGPEKVRGVQTDPGGF
;
A
#
# COMPACT_ATOMS: atom_id res chain seq x y z
N MET A 1 36.74 73.50 18.54
CA MET A 1 36.07 72.69 19.58
C MET A 1 34.61 72.50 19.19
N LYS A 2 34.06 71.29 19.28
CA LYS A 2 32.62 71.07 19.02
C LYS A 2 31.78 71.66 20.17
N ASN A 3 30.65 72.28 19.85
CA ASN A 3 29.68 72.78 20.84
C ASN A 3 28.98 71.59 21.53
N ASP A 4 28.58 71.73 22.79
CA ASP A 4 27.88 70.74 23.63
C ASP A 4 26.67 70.09 22.93
N TYR A 5 25.97 70.87 22.10
CA TYR A 5 24.88 70.38 21.26
C TYR A 5 25.31 69.30 20.26
N GLU A 6 26.46 69.48 19.60
CA GLU A 6 26.97 68.51 18.61
C GLU A 6 27.44 67.21 19.29
N ILE A 7 28.04 67.31 20.47
CA ILE A 7 28.46 66.14 21.26
C ILE A 7 27.23 65.30 21.63
N LYS A 8 26.19 65.92 22.19
CA LYS A 8 24.91 65.25 22.51
C LYS A 8 24.23 64.64 21.28
N LYS A 9 24.28 65.31 20.12
CA LYS A 9 23.73 64.77 18.86
C LYS A 9 24.47 63.53 18.40
N GLN A 10 25.81 63.55 18.42
CA GLN A 10 26.64 62.39 18.03
C GLN A 10 26.44 61.20 18.97
N GLU A 11 26.29 61.44 20.27
CA GLU A 11 26.04 60.40 21.26
C GLU A 11 24.66 59.73 21.07
N ARG A 12 23.61 60.53 20.79
CA ARG A 12 22.27 60.01 20.44
C ARG A 12 22.29 59.18 19.16
N GLU A 13 23.04 59.60 18.13
CA GLU A 13 23.20 58.83 16.90
C GLU A 13 23.95 57.52 17.12
N ARG A 14 25.02 57.52 17.95
CA ARG A 14 25.73 56.29 18.35
C ARG A 14 24.81 55.31 19.07
N ILE A 15 24.08 55.75 20.10
CA ILE A 15 23.14 54.91 20.84
C ILE A 15 22.07 54.34 19.91
N ARG A 16 21.51 55.16 19.01
CA ARG A 16 20.52 54.71 18.02
C ARG A 16 21.11 53.69 17.04
N ASN A 17 22.35 53.87 16.58
CA ASN A 17 23.05 52.94 15.71
C ASN A 17 23.38 51.61 16.42
N GLU A 18 23.78 51.65 17.69
CA GLU A 18 23.98 50.44 18.50
C GLU A 18 22.67 49.69 18.75
N GLN A 19 21.59 50.39 19.08
CA GLN A 19 20.25 49.79 19.23
C GLN A 19 19.79 49.15 17.92
N ARG A 20 19.99 49.80 16.78
CA ARG A 20 19.71 49.23 15.45
C ARG A 20 20.55 47.99 15.18
N LYS A 21 21.87 48.03 15.43
CA LYS A 21 22.75 46.85 15.29
C LYS A 21 22.29 45.69 16.18
N ARG A 22 21.99 45.94 17.46
CA ARG A 22 21.48 44.92 18.40
C ARG A 22 20.13 44.35 17.96
N ALA A 23 19.23 45.19 17.45
CA ALA A 23 17.93 44.75 16.92
C ALA A 23 18.11 43.89 15.65
N LEU A 24 19.00 44.27 14.74
CA LEU A 24 19.35 43.49 13.55
C LEU A 24 19.96 42.13 13.90
N VAL A 25 20.91 42.10 14.86
CA VAL A 25 21.52 40.86 15.36
C VAL A 25 20.46 39.97 16.01
N ARG A 26 19.59 40.51 16.88
CA ARG A 26 18.47 39.76 17.47
C ARG A 26 17.51 39.23 16.41
N LYS A 27 17.19 40.00 15.37
CA LYS A 27 16.35 39.54 14.24
C LYS A 27 17.03 38.41 13.48
N LYS A 28 18.33 38.52 13.17
CA LYS A 28 19.11 37.45 12.52
C LYS A 28 19.14 36.17 13.38
N ILE A 29 19.45 36.28 14.67
CA ILE A 29 19.45 35.13 15.60
C ILE A 29 18.08 34.47 15.66
N LYS A 30 16.99 35.25 15.81
CA LYS A 30 15.62 34.70 15.79
C LYS A 30 15.29 34.03 14.46
N SER A 31 15.74 34.58 13.33
CA SER A 31 15.54 33.99 12.01
C SER A 31 16.31 32.68 11.85
N LEU A 32 17.57 32.63 12.29
CA LEU A 32 18.38 31.41 12.29
C LEU A 32 17.77 30.33 13.19
N LEU A 33 17.32 30.70 14.39
CA LEU A 33 16.66 29.76 15.31
C LEU A 33 15.38 29.16 14.68
N ARG A 34 14.54 30.00 14.07
CA ARG A 34 13.34 29.52 13.35
C ARG A 34 13.71 28.60 12.20
N PHE A 35 14.73 28.95 11.43
CA PHE A 35 15.23 28.12 10.33
C PHE A 35 15.74 26.76 10.86
N SER A 36 16.53 26.74 11.93
CA SER A 36 16.98 25.52 12.59
C SER A 36 15.81 24.65 13.07
N ILE A 37 14.76 25.24 13.65
CA ILE A 37 13.55 24.52 14.04
C ILE A 37 12.88 23.88 12.83
N TRP A 38 12.74 24.61 11.71
CA TRP A 38 12.19 24.06 10.47
C TRP A 38 13.02 22.91 9.91
N VAL A 39 14.35 23.00 9.96
CA VAL A 39 15.24 21.91 9.55
C VAL A 39 15.04 20.68 10.42
N VAL A 40 14.96 20.83 11.75
CA VAL A 40 14.72 19.71 12.67
C VAL A 40 13.35 19.05 12.40
N ILE A 41 12.30 19.85 12.18
CA ILE A 41 10.96 19.33 11.84
C ILE A 41 11.02 18.52 10.54
N LEU A 42 11.69 19.02 9.50
CA LEU A 42 11.83 18.30 8.23
C LEU A 42 12.60 16.98 8.40
N VAL A 43 13.66 16.96 9.21
CA VAL A 43 14.41 15.73 9.51
C VAL A 43 13.55 14.73 10.26
N LEU A 44 12.77 15.17 11.25
CA LEU A 44 11.87 14.29 12.01
C LEU A 44 10.74 13.73 11.14
N ILE A 45 10.17 14.55 10.24
CA ILE A 45 9.16 14.09 9.27
C ILE A 45 9.77 13.06 8.32
N GLY A 46 10.96 13.34 7.77
CA GLY A 46 11.64 12.40 6.87
C GLY A 46 12.01 11.08 7.57
N TYR A 47 12.50 11.15 8.81
CA TYR A 47 12.83 9.97 9.60
C TYR A 47 11.57 9.17 9.98
N GLY A 48 10.53 9.84 10.45
CA GLY A 48 9.24 9.22 10.76
C GLY A 48 8.61 8.56 9.53
N GLY A 49 8.64 9.24 8.38
CA GLY A 49 8.20 8.69 7.10
C GLY A 49 9.00 7.46 6.68
N SER A 50 10.33 7.45 6.90
CA SER A 50 11.16 6.27 6.61
C SER A 50 10.84 5.08 7.52
N LEU A 51 10.59 5.30 8.81
CA LEU A 51 10.22 4.21 9.72
C LEU A 51 8.84 3.64 9.36
N PHE A 52 7.90 4.52 9.03
CA PHE A 52 6.57 4.14 8.59
C PHE A 52 6.62 3.30 7.31
N MET A 53 7.36 3.73 6.29
CA MET A 53 7.54 2.97 5.04
C MET A 53 8.19 1.60 5.25
N ARG A 54 9.11 1.48 6.21
CA ARG A 54 9.72 0.18 6.56
C ARG A 54 8.73 -0.76 7.24
N SER A 55 7.80 -0.22 8.03
CA SER A 55 6.77 -1.02 8.69
C SER A 55 5.67 -1.50 7.74
N THR A 56 5.46 -0.82 6.61
CA THR A 56 4.46 -1.19 5.62
C THR A 56 5.03 -2.01 4.46
N ALA A 57 6.36 -2.07 4.32
CA ALA A 57 7.03 -2.87 3.31
C ALA A 57 6.87 -4.38 3.58
N PRO A 58 6.67 -5.20 2.54
CA PRO A 58 6.75 -6.66 2.63
C PRO A 58 8.09 -7.12 3.20
N GLN A 59 8.09 -8.06 4.14
CA GLN A 59 9.30 -8.48 4.87
C GLN A 59 9.99 -9.70 4.26
N GLY A 60 9.23 -10.65 3.73
CA GLY A 60 9.72 -11.90 3.15
C GLY A 60 10.18 -11.80 1.70
N GLU A 61 10.50 -12.95 1.11
CA GLU A 61 10.68 -13.08 -0.34
C GLU A 61 9.34 -12.95 -1.07
N ASP A 62 9.38 -12.62 -2.37
CA ASP A 62 8.21 -12.71 -3.25
C ASP A 62 8.18 -14.08 -3.91
N PHE A 63 7.32 -14.97 -3.42
CA PHE A 63 7.16 -16.32 -3.97
C PHE A 63 6.23 -16.37 -5.19
N SER A 64 5.68 -15.24 -5.63
CA SER A 64 4.75 -15.23 -6.75
C SER A 64 5.43 -15.50 -8.08
N THR A 65 4.76 -16.28 -8.93
CA THR A 65 5.08 -16.40 -10.34
C THR A 65 4.41 -15.28 -11.11
N ALA A 66 5.17 -14.62 -11.99
CA ALA A 66 4.65 -13.62 -12.90
C ALA A 66 4.13 -14.28 -14.18
N TYR A 67 2.91 -13.92 -14.57
CA TYR A 67 2.30 -14.32 -15.83
C TYR A 67 2.15 -13.10 -16.73
N THR A 68 2.34 -13.29 -18.04
CA THR A 68 2.07 -12.22 -19.01
C THR A 68 0.56 -11.96 -19.00
N PRO A 69 0.08 -10.76 -18.65
CA PRO A 69 -1.36 -10.52 -18.59
C PRO A 69 -2.03 -10.74 -19.95
N GLN A 70 -3.11 -11.51 -19.94
CA GLN A 70 -4.00 -11.63 -21.10
C GLN A 70 -4.87 -10.37 -21.21
N GLU A 71 -5.35 -10.07 -22.41
CA GLU A 71 -6.18 -8.89 -22.66
C GLU A 71 -7.44 -8.90 -21.79
N ALA A 72 -7.69 -7.78 -21.10
CA ALA A 72 -8.86 -7.60 -20.25
C ALA A 72 -10.11 -7.38 -21.12
N VAL A 73 -10.85 -8.46 -21.35
CA VAL A 73 -12.04 -8.44 -22.22
C VAL A 73 -13.27 -8.88 -21.44
N HIS A 74 -14.23 -7.96 -21.32
CA HIS A 74 -15.54 -8.29 -20.77
C HIS A 74 -16.32 -9.24 -21.69
N ILE A 75 -16.82 -10.34 -21.12
CA ILE A 75 -17.66 -11.32 -21.80
C ILE A 75 -18.99 -11.50 -21.07
N ALA A 76 -20.02 -11.93 -21.80
CA ALA A 76 -21.31 -12.30 -21.19
C ALA A 76 -21.17 -13.61 -20.41
N SER A 77 -21.93 -13.75 -19.32
CA SER A 77 -21.92 -14.96 -18.49
C SER A 77 -22.19 -16.22 -19.30
N GLY A 78 -21.32 -17.22 -19.15
CA GLY A 78 -21.39 -18.49 -19.89
C GLY A 78 -20.83 -18.45 -21.32
N SER A 79 -20.26 -17.32 -21.77
CA SER A 79 -19.58 -17.26 -23.08
C SER A 79 -18.30 -18.08 -23.07
N SER A 80 -17.98 -18.71 -24.20
CA SER A 80 -16.68 -19.35 -24.40
C SER A 80 -15.58 -18.32 -24.67
N HIS A 81 -14.37 -18.61 -24.21
CA HIS A 81 -13.16 -17.84 -24.48
C HIS A 81 -11.96 -18.79 -24.63
N SER A 82 -10.80 -18.24 -25.01
CA SER A 82 -9.56 -19.05 -25.06
C SER A 82 -9.06 -19.38 -23.66
N PRO A 83 -8.29 -20.47 -23.47
CA PRO A 83 -7.78 -20.86 -22.15
C PRO A 83 -6.96 -19.75 -21.46
N TYR A 84 -7.03 -19.71 -20.14
CA TYR A 84 -6.15 -18.87 -19.33
C TYR A 84 -4.73 -19.43 -19.29
N ASN A 85 -3.76 -18.57 -19.03
CA ASN A 85 -2.35 -18.93 -18.96
C ASN A 85 -1.83 -19.15 -17.51
N SER A 86 -2.67 -18.98 -16.49
CA SER A 86 -2.34 -19.21 -15.08
C SER A 86 -3.45 -19.99 -14.38
N ASN A 87 -3.12 -20.62 -13.26
CA ASN A 87 -4.08 -21.36 -12.42
C ASN A 87 -3.87 -21.04 -10.93
N PRO A 88 -4.80 -20.35 -10.24
CA PRO A 88 -6.01 -19.72 -10.78
C PRO A 88 -5.73 -18.66 -11.84
N SER A 89 -6.75 -18.30 -12.62
CA SER A 89 -6.57 -17.24 -13.62
C SER A 89 -6.31 -15.88 -12.95
N SER A 90 -5.26 -15.20 -13.42
CA SER A 90 -4.79 -13.93 -12.88
C SER A 90 -5.07 -12.74 -13.80
N SER A 91 -5.61 -12.97 -15.01
CA SER A 91 -5.96 -11.95 -16.00
C SER A 91 -6.75 -12.57 -17.16
N GLY A 92 -7.27 -11.74 -18.07
CA GLY A 92 -7.90 -12.20 -19.31
C GLY A 92 -9.39 -11.91 -19.37
N TRP A 93 -10.14 -12.79 -20.06
CA TRP A 93 -11.59 -12.67 -20.21
C TRP A 93 -12.30 -12.79 -18.87
N HIS A 94 -13.33 -11.97 -18.64
CA HIS A 94 -14.04 -11.96 -17.36
C HIS A 94 -15.43 -11.31 -17.48
N TYR A 95 -16.28 -11.48 -16.47
CA TYR A 95 -17.63 -10.92 -16.46
C TYR A 95 -17.62 -9.45 -16.07
N ALA A 96 -18.58 -8.68 -16.58
CA ALA A 96 -18.68 -7.24 -16.31
C ALA A 96 -19.10 -6.90 -14.86
N GLN A 97 -19.56 -7.88 -14.09
CA GLN A 97 -19.95 -7.69 -12.69
C GLN A 97 -18.90 -8.34 -11.78
N PRO A 98 -18.21 -7.56 -10.93
CA PRO A 98 -17.29 -8.12 -9.94
C PRO A 98 -18.05 -8.82 -8.80
N ALA A 99 -17.34 -9.67 -8.07
CA ALA A 99 -17.80 -10.15 -6.78
C ALA A 99 -17.67 -9.05 -5.71
N ASN A 100 -18.47 -9.17 -4.65
CA ASN A 100 -18.23 -8.38 -3.44
C ASN A 100 -16.96 -8.89 -2.76
N GLY A 101 -16.16 -8.00 -2.17
CA GLY A 101 -15.08 -8.43 -1.28
C GLY A 101 -15.62 -9.17 -0.06
N GLY A 102 -14.88 -10.19 0.40
CA GLY A 102 -15.24 -10.94 1.60
C GLY A 102 -14.92 -12.44 1.51
N PHE A 103 -15.38 -13.17 2.52
CA PHE A 103 -15.21 -14.62 2.62
C PHE A 103 -16.44 -15.35 2.07
N TYR A 104 -16.19 -16.34 1.24
CA TYR A 104 -17.20 -17.18 0.60
C TYR A 104 -17.06 -18.64 1.04
N ASN A 105 -18.21 -19.27 1.32
CA ASN A 105 -18.30 -20.71 1.60
C ASN A 105 -18.48 -21.54 0.32
N GLU A 106 -18.83 -20.89 -0.79
CA GLU A 106 -19.09 -21.50 -2.09
C GLU A 106 -18.12 -20.93 -3.12
N SER A 107 -17.82 -21.72 -4.15
CA SER A 107 -16.89 -21.31 -5.20
C SER A 107 -17.46 -20.16 -6.02
N ILE A 108 -16.59 -19.23 -6.37
CA ILE A 108 -16.89 -18.17 -7.34
C ILE A 108 -16.14 -18.52 -8.63
N SER A 109 -16.75 -18.29 -9.80
CA SER A 109 -16.07 -18.51 -11.07
C SER A 109 -14.85 -17.59 -11.23
N ASP A 110 -13.79 -18.10 -11.84
CA ASP A 110 -12.59 -17.33 -12.17
C ASP A 110 -12.98 -16.04 -12.93
N GLU A 111 -13.90 -16.12 -13.91
CA GLU A 111 -14.38 -14.96 -14.69
C GLU A 111 -14.99 -13.86 -13.83
N THR A 112 -15.58 -14.17 -12.67
CA THR A 112 -16.14 -13.14 -11.80
C THR A 112 -15.02 -12.45 -11.01
N VAL A 113 -14.08 -13.24 -10.50
CA VAL A 113 -13.00 -12.73 -9.64
C VAL A 113 -11.91 -12.01 -10.44
N ILE A 114 -11.66 -12.38 -11.70
CA ILE A 114 -10.70 -11.68 -12.57
C ILE A 114 -11.06 -10.20 -12.71
N HIS A 115 -12.34 -9.83 -12.73
CA HIS A 115 -12.76 -8.42 -12.74
C HIS A 115 -12.27 -7.68 -11.48
N ASN A 116 -12.40 -8.31 -10.31
CA ASN A 116 -11.84 -7.77 -9.06
C ASN A 116 -10.31 -7.62 -9.16
N LEU A 117 -9.62 -8.59 -9.76
CA LEU A 117 -8.16 -8.49 -9.97
C LEU A 117 -7.81 -7.34 -10.92
N GLU A 118 -8.62 -7.06 -11.95
CA GLU A 118 -8.45 -5.92 -12.85
C GLU A 118 -8.49 -4.59 -12.09
N HIS A 119 -9.39 -4.49 -11.10
CA HIS A 119 -9.50 -3.38 -10.16
C HIS A 119 -8.41 -3.33 -9.07
N GLY A 120 -7.52 -4.34 -9.04
CA GLY A 120 -6.44 -4.45 -8.07
C GLY A 120 -6.82 -5.10 -6.75
N ASP A 121 -7.91 -5.85 -6.71
CA ASP A 121 -8.25 -6.73 -5.58
C ASP A 121 -7.31 -7.93 -5.49
N ILE A 122 -7.30 -8.56 -4.31
CA ILE A 122 -6.60 -9.80 -4.06
C ILE A 122 -7.61 -10.94 -3.97
N TRP A 123 -7.27 -12.07 -4.56
CA TRP A 123 -8.00 -13.32 -4.39
C TRP A 123 -7.14 -14.35 -3.67
N ILE A 124 -7.64 -14.82 -2.53
CA ILE A 124 -7.11 -15.96 -1.79
C ILE A 124 -8.01 -17.15 -2.09
N ALA A 125 -7.65 -17.91 -3.12
CA ALA A 125 -8.32 -19.15 -3.47
C ALA A 125 -7.78 -20.28 -2.58
N TYR A 126 -8.66 -21.10 -2.00
CA TYR A 126 -8.23 -22.25 -1.21
C TYR A 126 -8.85 -23.56 -1.71
N HIS A 127 -8.08 -24.64 -1.68
CA HIS A 127 -8.63 -25.96 -1.99
C HIS A 127 -9.59 -26.40 -0.87
N PRO A 128 -10.80 -26.89 -1.16
CA PRO A 128 -11.77 -27.31 -0.14
C PRO A 128 -11.28 -28.38 0.87
N ARG A 129 -10.13 -29.03 0.60
CA ARG A 129 -9.53 -30.08 1.42
C ARG A 129 -8.84 -29.55 2.67
N ILE A 130 -8.55 -28.25 2.74
CA ILE A 130 -7.89 -27.66 3.90
C ILE A 130 -8.80 -27.74 5.15
N SER A 131 -8.17 -27.75 6.33
CA SER A 131 -8.88 -27.82 7.60
C SER A 131 -9.74 -26.57 7.85
N ASP A 132 -10.78 -26.70 8.67
CA ASP A 132 -11.61 -25.55 9.07
C ASP A 132 -10.82 -24.52 9.91
N THR A 133 -9.79 -24.96 10.63
CA THR A 133 -8.83 -24.08 11.29
C THR A 133 -8.10 -23.21 10.27
N SER A 134 -7.60 -23.80 9.18
CA SER A 134 -6.95 -23.07 8.09
C SER A 134 -7.92 -22.09 7.41
N LYS A 135 -9.16 -22.52 7.13
CA LYS A 135 -10.21 -21.62 6.59
C LYS A 135 -10.48 -20.44 7.52
N SER A 136 -10.52 -20.68 8.83
CA SER A 136 -10.72 -19.63 9.84
C SER A 136 -9.57 -18.63 9.87
N VAL A 137 -8.33 -19.07 9.62
CA VAL A 137 -7.18 -18.18 9.43
C VAL A 137 -7.35 -17.35 8.16
N LEU A 138 -7.65 -17.98 7.02
CA LEU A 138 -7.84 -17.26 5.75
C LEU A 138 -8.96 -16.22 5.82
N LYS A 139 -10.04 -16.52 6.55
CA LYS A 139 -11.16 -15.60 6.76
C LYS A 139 -10.74 -14.27 7.38
N LYS A 140 -9.68 -14.23 8.20
CA LYS A 140 -9.17 -12.98 8.80
C LYS A 140 -8.65 -11.99 7.75
N PHE A 141 -8.19 -12.48 6.59
CA PHE A 141 -7.68 -11.65 5.49
C PHE A 141 -8.80 -11.14 4.58
N SER A 142 -9.99 -11.73 4.66
CA SER A 142 -11.12 -11.29 3.83
C SER A 142 -11.55 -9.88 4.23
N GLY A 143 -11.90 -9.07 3.24
CA GLY A 143 -12.22 -7.67 3.44
C GLY A 143 -12.88 -7.10 2.20
N ARG A 144 -13.04 -5.78 2.15
CA ARG A 144 -13.72 -5.12 1.02
C ARG A 144 -13.03 -5.38 -0.32
N TYR A 145 -11.73 -5.63 -0.27
CA TYR A 145 -10.82 -5.69 -1.40
C TYR A 145 -10.03 -7.01 -1.49
N VAL A 146 -10.38 -7.96 -0.60
CA VAL A 146 -9.78 -9.29 -0.55
C VAL A 146 -10.91 -10.30 -0.56
N ILE A 147 -10.97 -11.06 -1.65
CA ILE A 147 -11.90 -12.17 -1.82
C ILE A 147 -11.21 -13.44 -1.33
N VAL A 148 -11.90 -14.20 -0.50
CA VAL A 148 -11.44 -15.51 -0.03
C VAL A 148 -12.51 -16.53 -0.39
N SER A 149 -12.22 -17.47 -1.29
CA SER A 149 -13.22 -18.43 -1.77
C SER A 149 -12.62 -19.82 -2.04
N PRO A 150 -13.42 -20.89 -1.91
CA PRO A 150 -12.99 -22.23 -2.24
C PRO A 150 -12.85 -22.40 -3.76
N ARG A 151 -11.83 -23.18 -4.18
CA ARG A 151 -11.57 -23.53 -5.57
C ARG A 151 -10.95 -24.92 -5.66
N SER A 152 -11.67 -25.88 -6.24
CA SER A 152 -11.25 -27.28 -6.36
C SER A 152 -10.10 -27.48 -7.36
N GLU A 153 -9.94 -26.56 -8.30
CA GLU A 153 -8.99 -26.61 -9.40
C GLU A 153 -7.60 -26.09 -9.00
N ASN A 154 -7.42 -25.71 -7.73
CA ASN A 154 -6.12 -25.30 -7.19
C ASN A 154 -5.17 -26.50 -7.12
N GLU A 155 -3.94 -26.31 -7.61
CA GLU A 155 -2.88 -27.31 -7.51
C GLU A 155 -2.41 -27.47 -6.05
N GLY A 156 -2.24 -26.34 -5.37
CA GLY A 156 -1.89 -26.26 -3.95
C GLY A 156 -3.10 -26.08 -3.03
N ASP A 157 -2.84 -26.09 -1.72
CA ASP A 157 -3.86 -25.83 -0.71
C ASP A 157 -4.36 -24.37 -0.74
N ILE A 158 -3.45 -23.42 -1.01
CA ILE A 158 -3.74 -21.99 -1.06
C ILE A 158 -3.12 -21.42 -2.34
N SER A 159 -3.84 -20.53 -3.01
CA SER A 159 -3.32 -19.70 -4.10
C SER A 159 -3.68 -18.24 -3.84
N LEU A 160 -2.67 -17.39 -3.81
CA LEU A 160 -2.78 -15.94 -3.70
C LEU A 160 -2.67 -15.37 -5.10
N VAL A 161 -3.66 -14.56 -5.49
CA VAL A 161 -3.81 -14.12 -6.87
C VAL A 161 -4.01 -12.61 -6.87
N ALA A 162 -3.23 -11.95 -7.71
CA ALA A 162 -3.39 -10.56 -8.10
C ALA A 162 -3.23 -10.47 -9.63
N TRP A 163 -3.49 -9.30 -10.21
CA TRP A 163 -3.37 -9.16 -11.67
C TRP A 163 -1.98 -9.56 -12.19
N GLY A 164 -1.92 -10.64 -13.00
CA GLY A 164 -0.68 -11.20 -13.55
C GLY A 164 0.28 -11.86 -12.54
N ARG A 165 -0.18 -12.14 -11.31
CA ARG A 165 0.65 -12.71 -10.23
C ARG A 165 -0.09 -13.84 -9.52
N VAL A 166 0.56 -14.99 -9.41
CA VAL A 166 0.01 -16.15 -8.69
C VAL A 166 1.08 -16.73 -7.78
N ASP A 167 0.75 -16.91 -6.51
CA ASP A 167 1.55 -17.63 -5.53
C ASP A 167 0.75 -18.82 -4.99
N THR A 168 1.17 -20.06 -5.32
CA THR A 168 0.48 -21.28 -4.93
C THR A 168 1.37 -22.13 -4.03
N PHE A 169 0.84 -22.57 -2.88
CA PHE A 169 1.59 -23.37 -1.91
C PHE A 169 0.69 -24.33 -1.10
N ASN A 170 1.31 -25.33 -0.49
CA ASN A 170 0.65 -26.25 0.43
C ASN A 170 0.83 -25.81 1.87
N ILE A 171 -0.13 -26.19 2.72
CA ILE A 171 -0.05 -25.96 4.16
C ILE A 171 0.94 -26.97 4.75
N GLU A 172 2.02 -26.48 5.33
CA GLU A 172 3.02 -27.32 5.99
C GLU A 172 2.76 -27.37 7.51
N ASN A 173 2.93 -28.55 8.11
CA ASN A 173 2.77 -28.77 9.56
C ASN A 173 1.40 -28.32 10.13
N GLY A 174 0.36 -28.27 9.28
CA GLY A 174 -0.99 -27.87 9.67
C GLY A 174 -1.17 -26.37 9.94
N ALA A 175 -0.18 -25.53 9.63
CA ALA A 175 -0.22 -24.09 9.88
C ALA A 175 -0.19 -23.29 8.57
N VAL A 176 -1.08 -22.30 8.46
CA VAL A 176 -1.06 -21.34 7.35
C VAL A 176 0.07 -20.35 7.58
N ASP A 177 0.88 -20.09 6.54
CA ASP A 177 1.89 -19.04 6.56
C ASP A 177 1.21 -17.66 6.42
N GLU A 178 0.73 -17.12 7.54
CA GLU A 178 0.06 -15.81 7.60
C GLU A 178 0.97 -14.67 7.08
N GLN A 179 2.29 -14.74 7.33
CA GLN A 179 3.23 -13.70 6.89
C GLN A 179 3.38 -13.66 5.36
N ARG A 180 3.44 -14.83 4.71
CA ARG A 180 3.48 -14.90 3.24
C ARG A 180 2.22 -14.29 2.60
N ILE A 181 1.05 -14.51 3.21
CA ILE A 181 -0.21 -13.91 2.76
C ILE A 181 -0.18 -12.39 2.92
N GLU A 182 0.21 -11.90 4.10
CA GLU A 182 0.33 -10.45 4.36
C GLU A 182 1.28 -9.77 3.37
N ASP A 183 2.44 -10.38 3.14
CA ASP A 183 3.45 -9.83 2.25
C ASP A 183 2.97 -9.80 0.79
N PHE A 184 2.23 -10.83 0.34
CA PHE A 184 1.60 -10.83 -0.98
C PHE A 184 0.58 -9.71 -1.12
N ILE A 185 -0.32 -9.55 -0.16
CA ILE A 185 -1.33 -8.48 -0.17
C ILE A 185 -0.63 -7.12 -0.19
N ARG A 186 0.36 -6.88 0.67
CA ARG A 186 1.12 -5.61 0.70
C ARG A 186 1.82 -5.29 -0.63
N ARG A 187 2.30 -6.31 -1.36
CA ARG A 187 2.95 -6.13 -2.66
C ARG A 187 1.94 -5.75 -3.75
N TYR A 188 0.80 -6.42 -3.77
CA TYR A 188 -0.04 -6.48 -4.96
C TYR A 188 -1.41 -5.82 -4.83
N ASP A 189 -1.82 -5.44 -3.61
CA ASP A 189 -3.06 -4.72 -3.41
C ASP A 189 -3.04 -3.39 -4.19
N ASN A 190 -4.16 -3.10 -4.87
CA ASN A 190 -4.36 -1.93 -5.71
C ASN A 190 -3.34 -1.80 -6.88
N ARG A 191 -2.78 -2.93 -7.34
CA ARG A 191 -1.83 -3.00 -8.48
C ARG A 191 -2.45 -3.49 -9.78
N GLY A 192 -3.77 -3.59 -9.87
CA GLY A 192 -4.49 -3.88 -11.13
C GLY A 192 -4.29 -2.79 -12.21
N PRO A 193 -4.54 -3.13 -13.49
CA PRO A 193 -4.44 -2.20 -14.61
C PRO A 193 -5.46 -1.06 -14.52
N GLU A 194 -6.64 -1.29 -13.97
CA GLU A 194 -7.64 -0.25 -13.78
C GLU A 194 -7.45 0.47 -12.44
N LYS A 195 -7.53 1.80 -12.46
CA LYS A 195 -7.39 2.64 -11.27
C LYS A 195 -8.75 3.09 -10.76
N VAL A 196 -9.49 2.15 -10.19
CA VAL A 196 -10.83 2.42 -9.60
C VAL A 196 -10.75 2.89 -8.15
N ARG A 197 -9.68 2.54 -7.42
CA ARG A 197 -9.48 2.97 -6.03
C ARG A 197 -8.59 4.22 -5.99
N GLY A 198 -8.93 5.15 -5.11
CA GLY A 198 -8.02 6.24 -4.74
C GLY A 198 -6.74 5.71 -4.08
N VAL A 199 -5.73 6.58 -3.91
CA VAL A 199 -4.52 6.22 -3.15
C VAL A 199 -4.93 5.86 -1.72
N GLN A 200 -4.75 4.58 -1.35
CA GLN A 200 -5.09 4.07 -0.03
C GLN A 200 -4.07 4.59 0.98
N THR A 201 -4.50 5.46 1.89
CA THR A 201 -3.62 6.08 2.90
C THR A 201 -3.68 5.38 4.26
N ASP A 202 -4.39 4.25 4.38
CA ASP A 202 -4.61 3.57 5.66
C ASP A 202 -3.80 2.27 5.76
N PRO A 203 -2.84 2.16 6.69
CA PRO A 203 -1.95 1.00 6.83
C PRO A 203 -2.54 -0.18 7.62
N GLY A 204 -3.79 -0.09 8.12
CA GLY A 204 -4.27 -0.96 9.20
C GLY A 204 -5.49 -1.83 8.95
N GLY A 205 -6.12 -1.81 7.77
CA GLY A 205 -7.35 -2.57 7.53
C GLY A 205 -7.48 -3.05 6.09
N PHE A 206 -7.62 -4.36 5.92
CA PHE A 206 -8.10 -5.00 4.70
C PHE A 206 -9.63 -5.14 4.75
#